data_AF-A0A8J4WU06-F1
#
_entry.id   AF-A0A8J4WU06-F1
#
_cell.length_a   1.000
_cell.length_b   1.000
_cell.length_c   1.000
_cell.angle_alpha   90.00
_cell.angle_beta   90.00
_cell.angle_gamma   90.00
#
_symmetry.space_group_name_H-M   'P 1'
#
loop_
_entity.id
_entity.type
_entity.pdbx_description
1 polymer ?
#
loop_
_entity_poly.entity_id
_entity_poly.type
_entity_poly.pdbx_seq_one_letter_code
_entity_poly.pdbx_strand_id
1 'polypeptide(L)'
;NVSVQEENVCSGVTRLLEKRRHMKHVDGVLRTQRQEFEVKRQSVRQRQDELKKKEDNLKDSLLKFDKFLKENDAKRARGVKKAESERAVLRERERELERLNTDSAALLVNKEKLEERVERFRVYSEFLHTVLKTGTKFEDVGQLVSRFETLMSTREQLLRRQSEMETQRERDRLELRRYVSEQNSVLLQHSNTLSQLQAELDNAVTHTLAQESSWTQTQAAAVTDTHQLSQIKVATLNLYHMTGGISGRDEGVDVDDTEEQLDR
;
A
#
# COMPACT_ATOMS: atom_id res chain seq x y z
N ASN A 1 -101.14 -58.17 -131.58
CA ASN A 1 -102.32 -58.14 -130.67
C ASN A 1 -102.09 -57.03 -129.67
N VAL A 2 -102.28 -55.74 -129.99
CA VAL A 2 -103.57 -55.05 -130.25
C VAL A 2 -104.61 -55.58 -129.27
N SER A 3 -104.86 -54.87 -128.17
CA SER A 3 -105.89 -53.82 -128.04
C SER A 3 -105.75 -53.24 -126.60
N VAL A 4 -106.03 -51.99 -126.23
CA VAL A 4 -106.66 -50.82 -126.84
C VAL A 4 -106.35 -49.66 -125.86
N GLN A 5 -106.22 -48.46 -126.41
CA GLN A 5 -106.07 -47.20 -125.67
C GLN A 5 -107.29 -46.93 -124.80
N GLU A 6 -107.09 -46.54 -123.54
CA GLU A 6 -108.04 -45.66 -122.81
C GLU A 6 -107.24 -44.64 -121.98
N GLU A 7 -107.09 -43.45 -122.55
CA GLU A 7 -106.89 -42.23 -121.80
C GLU A 7 -108.07 -42.00 -120.85
N ASN A 8 -107.82 -41.24 -119.77
CA ASN A 8 -108.81 -40.64 -118.89
C ASN A 8 -109.57 -41.66 -118.03
N VAL A 9 -109.40 -41.72 -116.72
CA VAL A 9 -109.39 -40.59 -115.80
C VAL A 9 -108.68 -41.11 -114.56
N CYS A 10 -107.50 -40.58 -114.26
CA CYS A 10 -107.06 -40.53 -112.87
C CYS A 10 -108.13 -39.70 -112.16
N SER A 11 -109.13 -40.37 -111.58
CA SER A 11 -110.22 -39.72 -110.86
C SER A 11 -109.55 -38.76 -109.89
N GLY A 12 -109.94 -37.48 -109.93
CA GLY A 12 -109.40 -36.47 -109.01
C GLY A 12 -109.44 -37.00 -107.57
N VAL A 13 -110.41 -37.86 -107.27
CA VAL A 13 -110.53 -38.64 -106.04
C VAL A 13 -109.31 -39.55 -105.75
N THR A 14 -108.81 -40.36 -106.68
CA THR A 14 -107.65 -41.24 -106.48
C THR A 14 -106.32 -40.49 -106.29
N ARG A 15 -106.05 -39.43 -107.08
CA ARG A 15 -104.84 -38.59 -106.91
C ARG A 15 -104.90 -37.77 -105.62
N LEU A 16 -106.10 -37.32 -105.24
CA LEU A 16 -106.34 -36.68 -103.94
C LEU A 16 -106.17 -37.68 -102.79
N LEU A 17 -106.57 -38.94 -102.95
CA LEU A 17 -106.36 -39.99 -101.95
C LEU A 17 -104.88 -40.33 -101.77
N GLU A 18 -104.10 -40.41 -102.85
CA GLU A 18 -102.64 -40.60 -102.78
C GLU A 18 -101.94 -39.39 -102.18
N LYS A 19 -102.25 -38.15 -102.61
CA LYS A 19 -101.74 -36.94 -101.95
C LYS A 19 -102.14 -36.86 -100.48
N ARG A 20 -103.36 -37.28 -100.11
CA ARG A 20 -103.82 -37.35 -98.71
C ARG A 20 -103.09 -38.43 -97.92
N ARG A 21 -102.75 -39.56 -98.54
CA ARG A 21 -101.96 -40.65 -97.92
C ARG A 21 -100.50 -40.22 -97.75
N HIS A 22 -99.91 -39.57 -98.74
CA HIS A 22 -98.58 -38.96 -98.64
C HIS A 22 -98.54 -37.83 -97.61
N MET A 23 -99.53 -36.94 -97.56
CA MET A 23 -99.63 -35.89 -96.55
C MET A 23 -99.71 -36.50 -95.15
N LYS A 24 -100.55 -37.53 -94.95
CA LYS A 24 -100.61 -38.27 -93.67
C LYS A 24 -99.28 -38.95 -93.30
N HIS A 25 -98.56 -39.49 -94.28
CA HIS A 25 -97.25 -40.11 -94.06
C HIS A 25 -96.20 -39.06 -93.68
N VAL A 26 -96.09 -37.97 -94.43
CA VAL A 26 -95.20 -36.84 -94.14
C VAL A 26 -95.54 -36.20 -92.81
N ASP A 27 -96.83 -36.00 -92.49
CA ASP A 27 -97.28 -35.52 -91.18
C ASP A 27 -96.88 -36.49 -90.06
N GLY A 28 -96.95 -37.80 -90.29
CA GLY A 28 -96.47 -38.83 -89.35
C GLY A 28 -94.97 -38.76 -89.12
N VAL A 29 -94.17 -38.61 -90.18
CA VAL A 29 -92.71 -38.44 -90.12
C VAL A 29 -92.33 -37.11 -89.45
N LEU A 30 -93.02 -36.01 -89.75
CA LEU A 30 -92.80 -34.72 -89.09
C LEU A 30 -93.19 -34.76 -87.61
N ARG A 31 -94.25 -35.49 -87.24
CA ARG A 31 -94.63 -35.70 -85.83
C ARG A 31 -93.58 -36.48 -85.06
N THR A 32 -93.07 -37.58 -85.63
CA THR A 32 -91.98 -38.37 -85.01
C THR A 32 -90.69 -37.56 -84.89
N GLN A 33 -90.28 -36.85 -85.93
CA GLN A 33 -89.12 -35.95 -85.85
C GLN A 33 -89.31 -34.84 -84.80
N ARG A 34 -90.50 -34.22 -84.71
CA ARG A 34 -90.79 -33.23 -83.67
C ARG A 34 -90.69 -33.83 -82.26
N GLN A 35 -91.19 -35.04 -82.06
CA GLN A 35 -91.04 -35.76 -80.78
C GLN A 35 -89.58 -36.06 -80.47
N GLU A 36 -88.78 -36.54 -81.43
CA GLU A 36 -87.35 -36.79 -81.26
C GLU A 36 -86.57 -35.50 -80.94
N PHE A 37 -86.87 -34.40 -81.63
CA PHE A 37 -86.26 -33.10 -81.33
C PHE A 37 -86.66 -32.58 -79.95
N GLU A 38 -87.90 -32.82 -79.51
CA GLU A 38 -88.35 -32.43 -78.18
C GLU A 38 -87.63 -33.24 -77.09
N VAL A 39 -87.51 -34.56 -77.27
CA VAL A 39 -86.73 -35.43 -76.36
C VAL A 39 -85.26 -35.01 -76.32
N LYS A 40 -84.63 -34.75 -77.47
CA LYS A 40 -83.23 -34.25 -77.53
C LYS A 40 -83.09 -32.89 -76.85
N ARG A 41 -84.03 -31.97 -77.05
CA ARG A 41 -84.05 -30.65 -76.42
C ARG A 41 -84.18 -30.76 -74.90
N GLN A 42 -85.03 -31.65 -74.42
CA GLN A 42 -85.17 -31.93 -72.99
C GLN A 42 -83.89 -32.53 -72.41
N SER A 43 -83.25 -33.48 -73.10
CA SER A 43 -81.97 -34.07 -72.67
C SER A 43 -80.84 -33.03 -72.62
N VAL A 44 -80.75 -32.14 -73.62
CA VAL A 44 -79.78 -31.04 -73.62
C VAL A 44 -80.04 -30.07 -72.47
N ARG A 45 -81.30 -29.70 -72.21
CA ARG A 45 -81.66 -28.84 -71.08
C ARG A 45 -81.28 -29.48 -69.74
N GLN A 46 -81.60 -30.76 -69.54
CA GLN A 46 -81.20 -31.51 -68.34
C GLN A 46 -79.68 -31.50 -68.16
N ARG A 47 -78.92 -31.75 -69.22
CA ARG A 47 -77.45 -31.74 -69.16
C ARG A 47 -76.87 -30.34 -68.91
N GLN A 48 -77.50 -29.29 -69.43
CA GLN A 48 -77.13 -27.91 -69.12
C GLN A 48 -77.39 -27.58 -67.64
N ASP A 49 -78.54 -27.98 -67.10
CA ASP A 49 -78.86 -27.78 -65.68
C ASP A 49 -77.91 -28.56 -64.77
N GLU A 50 -77.55 -29.80 -65.14
CA GLU A 50 -76.55 -30.60 -64.41
C GLU A 50 -75.15 -29.97 -64.46
N LEU A 51 -74.72 -29.47 -65.62
CA LEU A 51 -73.44 -28.79 -65.77
C LEU A 51 -73.39 -27.52 -64.92
N LYS A 52 -74.48 -26.74 -64.92
CA LYS A 52 -74.59 -25.53 -64.09
C LYS A 52 -74.50 -25.87 -62.60
N LYS A 53 -75.21 -26.91 -62.15
CA LYS A 53 -75.11 -27.40 -60.76
C LYS A 53 -73.68 -27.84 -60.41
N LYS A 54 -72.99 -28.53 -61.31
CA LYS A 54 -71.58 -28.94 -61.10
C LYS A 54 -70.65 -27.74 -61.03
N GLU A 55 -70.85 -26.73 -61.88
CA GLU A 55 -70.09 -25.48 -61.87
C GLU A 55 -70.29 -24.72 -60.56
N ASP A 56 -71.54 -24.57 -60.11
CA ASP A 56 -71.86 -23.90 -58.84
C ASP A 56 -71.25 -24.66 -57.65
N ASN A 57 -71.35 -26.00 -57.64
CA ASN A 57 -70.71 -26.83 -56.61
C ASN A 57 -69.18 -26.68 -56.60
N LEU A 58 -68.54 -26.55 -57.77
CA LEU A 58 -67.10 -26.34 -57.89
C LEU A 58 -66.71 -24.95 -57.37
N LYS A 59 -67.47 -23.91 -57.70
CA LYS A 59 -67.26 -22.55 -57.17
C LYS A 59 -67.37 -22.52 -55.65
N ASP A 60 -68.40 -23.14 -55.09
CA ASP A 60 -68.57 -23.26 -53.64
C ASP A 60 -67.42 -24.03 -52.98
N SER A 61 -66.95 -25.10 -53.62
CA SER A 61 -65.81 -25.88 -53.13
C SER A 61 -64.52 -25.05 -53.17
N LEU A 62 -64.28 -24.28 -54.24
CA LEU A 62 -63.12 -23.39 -54.35
C LEU A 62 -63.13 -22.32 -53.26
N LEU A 63 -64.29 -21.70 -52.97
CA LEU A 63 -64.41 -20.73 -51.88
C LEU A 63 -64.13 -21.35 -50.52
N LYS A 64 -64.62 -22.58 -50.28
CA LYS A 64 -64.33 -23.32 -49.05
C LYS A 64 -62.84 -23.67 -48.93
N PHE A 65 -62.20 -24.09 -50.02
CA PHE A 65 -60.77 -24.39 -50.06
C PHE A 65 -59.91 -23.15 -49.84
N ASP A 66 -60.21 -22.03 -50.50
CA ASP A 66 -59.50 -20.77 -50.27
C ASP A 66 -59.61 -20.31 -48.81
N LYS A 67 -60.82 -20.39 -48.23
CA LYS A 67 -61.03 -20.11 -46.81
C LYS A 67 -60.21 -21.06 -45.92
N PHE A 68 -60.22 -22.36 -46.21
CA PHE A 68 -59.44 -23.35 -45.48
C PHE A 68 -57.93 -23.08 -45.55
N LEU A 69 -57.41 -22.75 -46.73
CA LEU A 69 -55.99 -22.42 -46.93
C LEU A 69 -55.61 -21.17 -46.12
N LYS A 70 -56.40 -20.10 -46.19
CA LYS A 70 -56.18 -18.88 -45.40
C LYS A 70 -56.20 -19.15 -43.90
N GLU A 71 -57.14 -19.97 -43.43
CA GLU A 71 -57.21 -20.36 -42.02
C GLU A 71 -56.03 -21.24 -41.59
N ASN A 72 -55.59 -22.16 -42.44
CA ASN A 72 -54.44 -23.02 -42.19
C ASN A 72 -53.14 -22.21 -42.15
N ASP A 73 -52.93 -21.33 -43.13
CA ASP A 73 -51.78 -20.42 -43.16
C ASP A 73 -51.77 -19.50 -41.94
N ALA A 74 -52.93 -18.97 -41.53
CA ALA A 74 -53.04 -18.19 -40.31
C ALA A 74 -52.71 -19.02 -39.05
N LYS A 75 -53.14 -20.29 -38.98
CA LYS A 75 -52.77 -21.20 -37.88
C LYS A 75 -51.26 -21.49 -37.89
N ARG A 76 -50.67 -21.75 -39.05
CA ARG A 76 -49.23 -21.99 -39.22
C ARG A 76 -48.43 -20.77 -38.82
N ALA A 77 -48.79 -19.58 -39.30
CA ALA A 77 -48.13 -18.32 -38.96
C ALA A 77 -48.19 -18.02 -37.46
N ARG A 78 -49.35 -18.23 -36.82
CA ARG A 78 -49.47 -18.12 -35.35
C ARG A 78 -48.59 -19.13 -34.62
N GLY A 79 -48.55 -20.38 -35.07
CA GLY A 79 -47.71 -21.42 -34.50
C GLY A 79 -46.22 -21.08 -34.57
N VAL A 80 -45.75 -20.62 -35.74
CA VAL A 80 -44.36 -20.18 -35.94
C VAL A 80 -44.03 -18.99 -35.04
N LYS A 81 -44.87 -17.94 -35.04
CA LYS A 81 -44.66 -16.76 -34.20
C LYS A 81 -44.61 -17.11 -32.70
N LYS A 82 -45.49 -18.01 -32.25
CA LYS A 82 -45.49 -18.49 -30.86
C LYS A 82 -44.19 -19.24 -30.54
N ALA A 83 -43.78 -20.18 -31.39
CA ALA A 83 -42.53 -20.92 -31.20
C ALA A 83 -41.29 -19.99 -31.20
N GLU A 84 -41.26 -18.97 -32.05
CA GLU A 84 -40.19 -17.97 -32.07
C GLU A 84 -40.16 -17.14 -30.78
N SER A 85 -41.33 -16.71 -30.29
CA SER A 85 -41.43 -15.96 -29.03
C SER A 85 -40.98 -16.80 -27.83
N GLU A 86 -41.37 -18.07 -27.77
CA GLU A 86 -40.96 -19.00 -26.71
C GLU A 86 -39.45 -19.26 -26.75
N ARG A 87 -38.88 -19.47 -27.95
CA ARG A 87 -37.43 -19.59 -28.13
C ARG A 87 -36.67 -18.33 -27.72
N ALA A 88 -37.24 -17.14 -27.95
CA ALA A 88 -36.62 -15.89 -27.51
C ALA A 88 -36.58 -15.79 -25.99
N VAL A 89 -37.69 -16.11 -25.32
CA VAL A 89 -37.77 -16.13 -23.85
C VAL A 89 -36.81 -17.16 -23.27
N LEU A 90 -36.74 -18.37 -23.83
CA LEU A 90 -35.80 -19.40 -23.38
C LEU A 90 -34.35 -18.92 -23.46
N ARG A 91 -33.93 -18.31 -24.58
CA ARG A 91 -32.58 -17.75 -24.72
C ARG A 91 -32.27 -16.65 -23.71
N GLU A 92 -33.25 -15.82 -23.36
CA GLU A 92 -33.07 -14.79 -22.32
C GLU A 92 -32.86 -15.44 -20.95
N ARG A 93 -33.66 -16.45 -20.61
CA ARG A 93 -33.54 -17.21 -19.36
C ARG A 93 -32.24 -18.00 -19.27
N GLU A 94 -31.78 -18.59 -20.37
CA GLU A 94 -30.48 -19.28 -20.43
C GLU A 94 -29.33 -18.32 -20.12
N ARG A 95 -29.31 -17.12 -20.70
CA ARG A 95 -28.29 -16.10 -20.38
C ARG A 95 -28.35 -15.63 -18.94
N GLU A 96 -29.55 -15.45 -18.40
CA GLU A 96 -29.73 -15.08 -16.99
C GLU A 96 -29.22 -16.19 -16.07
N LEU A 97 -29.50 -17.45 -16.40
CA LEU A 97 -29.03 -18.63 -15.66
C LEU A 97 -27.51 -18.74 -15.71
N GLU A 98 -26.90 -18.55 -16.88
CA GLU A 98 -25.44 -18.51 -17.03
C GLU A 98 -24.82 -17.42 -16.15
N ARG A 99 -25.36 -16.19 -16.19
CA ARG A 99 -24.89 -15.08 -15.36
C ARG A 99 -25.01 -15.39 -13.87
N LEU A 100 -26.16 -15.89 -13.43
CA LEU A 100 -26.38 -16.25 -12.03
C LEU A 100 -25.46 -17.38 -11.58
N ASN A 101 -25.18 -18.36 -12.43
CA ASN A 101 -24.22 -19.41 -12.14
C ASN A 101 -22.80 -18.87 -11.99
N THR A 102 -22.38 -17.94 -12.87
CA THR A 102 -21.05 -17.31 -12.74
C THR A 102 -20.94 -16.49 -11.46
N ASP A 103 -21.98 -15.74 -11.10
CA ASP A 103 -22.01 -14.94 -9.88
C ASP A 103 -21.98 -15.84 -8.63
N SER A 104 -22.75 -16.93 -8.65
CA SER A 104 -22.78 -17.91 -7.56
C SER A 104 -21.43 -18.58 -7.37
N ALA A 105 -20.76 -18.99 -8.45
CA ALA A 105 -19.41 -19.56 -8.38
C ALA A 105 -18.39 -18.56 -7.81
N ALA A 106 -18.43 -17.30 -8.24
CA ALA A 106 -17.56 -16.26 -7.70
C ALA A 106 -17.80 -16.01 -6.20
N LEU A 107 -19.08 -16.00 -5.78
CA LEU A 107 -19.45 -15.84 -4.38
C LEU A 107 -18.99 -17.02 -3.52
N LEU A 108 -19.07 -18.25 -4.02
CA LEU A 108 -18.56 -19.44 -3.31
C LEU A 108 -17.05 -19.37 -3.08
N VAL A 109 -16.28 -19.00 -4.11
CA VAL A 109 -14.83 -18.82 -3.98
C VAL A 109 -14.50 -17.71 -2.97
N ASN A 110 -15.25 -16.61 -2.97
CA ASN A 110 -15.04 -15.53 -2.00
C ASN A 110 -15.39 -15.97 -0.57
N LYS A 111 -16.46 -16.76 -0.41
CA LYS A 111 -16.84 -17.34 0.87
C LYS A 111 -15.72 -18.24 1.41
N GLU A 112 -15.20 -19.16 0.60
CA GLU A 112 -14.10 -20.05 1.01
C GLU A 112 -12.86 -19.26 1.44
N LYS A 113 -12.46 -18.24 0.68
CA LYS A 113 -11.34 -17.36 1.03
C LYS A 113 -11.55 -16.63 2.36
N LEU A 114 -12.78 -16.20 2.64
CA LEU A 114 -13.12 -15.54 3.89
C LEU A 114 -13.13 -16.53 5.06
N GLU A 115 -13.66 -17.74 4.87
CA GLU A 115 -13.65 -18.81 5.86
C GLU A 115 -12.22 -19.23 6.22
N GLU A 116 -11.35 -19.43 5.23
CA GLU A 116 -9.91 -19.67 5.48
C GLU A 116 -9.27 -18.54 6.28
N ARG A 117 -9.59 -17.29 5.94
CA ARG A 117 -9.04 -16.13 6.65
C ARG A 117 -9.53 -16.07 8.09
N VAL A 118 -10.81 -16.36 8.34
CA VAL A 118 -11.37 -16.45 9.69
C VAL A 118 -10.68 -17.55 10.48
N GLU A 119 -10.52 -18.74 9.90
CA GLU A 119 -9.89 -19.87 10.59
C GLU A 119 -8.42 -19.60 10.89
N ARG A 120 -7.68 -18.96 9.98
CA ARG A 120 -6.31 -18.50 10.24
C ARG A 120 -6.24 -17.53 11.42
N PHE A 121 -7.21 -16.64 11.58
CA PHE A 121 -7.21 -15.65 12.66
C PHE A 121 -7.87 -16.14 13.96
N ARG A 122 -8.55 -17.29 13.91
CA ARG A 122 -9.25 -17.88 15.05
C ARG A 122 -8.34 -18.11 16.25
N VAL A 123 -7.12 -18.59 16.03
CA VAL A 123 -6.13 -18.83 17.11
C VAL A 123 -5.85 -17.55 17.91
N TYR A 124 -5.73 -16.40 17.24
CA TYR A 124 -5.50 -15.13 17.94
C TYR A 124 -6.73 -14.66 18.71
N SER A 125 -7.93 -14.85 18.16
CA SER A 125 -9.18 -14.53 18.85
C SER A 125 -9.36 -15.39 20.11
N GLU A 126 -9.13 -16.70 20.01
CA GLU A 126 -9.20 -17.62 21.14
C GLU A 126 -8.14 -17.29 22.21
N PHE A 127 -6.92 -16.94 21.79
CA PHE A 127 -5.89 -16.45 22.69
C PHE A 127 -6.32 -15.17 23.42
N LEU A 128 -6.82 -14.15 22.71
CA LEU A 128 -7.27 -12.89 23.31
C LEU A 128 -8.42 -13.10 24.28
N HIS A 129 -9.38 -13.97 23.95
CA HIS A 129 -10.43 -14.36 24.89
C HIS A 129 -9.91 -15.13 26.10
N THR A 130 -8.88 -15.96 25.95
CA THR A 130 -8.24 -16.67 27.07
C THR A 130 -7.53 -15.68 28.00
N VAL A 131 -6.81 -14.71 27.44
CA VAL A 131 -6.17 -13.62 28.19
C VAL A 131 -7.23 -12.78 28.92
N LEU A 132 -8.33 -12.45 28.25
CA LEU A 132 -9.46 -11.72 28.84
C LEU A 132 -10.09 -12.49 30.01
N LYS A 133 -10.29 -13.81 29.88
CA LYS A 133 -10.81 -14.67 30.97
C LYS A 133 -9.86 -14.73 32.16
N THR A 134 -8.55 -14.73 31.91
CA THR A 134 -7.53 -14.80 32.96
C THR A 134 -7.34 -13.44 33.65
N GLY A 135 -7.45 -12.36 32.87
CA GLY A 135 -7.32 -10.99 33.35
C GLY A 135 -8.67 -10.38 33.72
N THR A 136 -8.99 -10.30 35.00
CA THR A 136 -10.26 -9.73 35.51
C THR A 136 -10.42 -8.21 35.35
N LYS A 137 -9.56 -7.55 34.58
CA LYS A 137 -9.42 -6.08 34.54
C LYS A 137 -9.97 -5.41 33.28
N PHE A 138 -10.38 -6.19 32.27
CA PHE A 138 -10.88 -5.65 31.01
C PHE A 138 -12.25 -6.26 30.71
N GLU A 139 -13.18 -5.46 30.20
CA GLU A 139 -14.53 -5.91 29.87
C GLU A 139 -14.58 -6.60 28.51
N ASP A 140 -13.77 -6.14 27.57
CA ASP A 140 -13.68 -6.68 26.22
C ASP A 140 -12.24 -6.73 25.68
N VAL A 141 -12.07 -7.41 24.54
CA VAL A 141 -10.78 -7.53 23.83
C VAL A 141 -10.28 -6.18 23.33
N GLY A 142 -11.18 -5.24 22.99
CA GLY A 142 -10.83 -3.90 22.54
C GLY A 142 -10.09 -3.11 23.62
N GLN A 143 -10.62 -3.08 24.84
CA GLN A 143 -9.98 -2.44 25.99
C GLN A 143 -8.60 -3.03 26.30
N LEU A 144 -8.47 -4.36 26.20
CA LEU A 144 -7.19 -5.05 26.36
C LEU A 144 -6.17 -4.57 25.31
N VAL A 145 -6.58 -4.49 24.04
CA VAL A 145 -5.72 -4.02 22.93
C VAL A 145 -5.34 -2.54 23.13
N SER A 146 -6.29 -1.65 23.45
CA SER A 146 -6.00 -0.24 23.69
C SER A 146 -5.02 -0.03 24.86
N ARG A 147 -5.14 -0.84 25.93
CA ARG A 147 -4.18 -0.82 27.03
C ARG A 147 -2.80 -1.30 26.57
N PHE A 148 -2.74 -2.37 25.77
CA PHE A 148 -1.49 -2.86 25.20
C PHE A 148 -0.81 -1.81 24.32
N GLU A 149 -1.56 -1.14 23.44
CA GLU A 149 -1.05 -0.05 22.59
C GLU A 149 -0.48 1.10 23.43
N THR A 150 -1.20 1.51 24.49
CA THR A 150 -0.73 2.54 25.43
C THR A 150 0.57 2.12 26.13
N LEU A 151 0.68 0.86 26.55
CA LEU A 151 1.90 0.33 27.18
C LEU A 151 3.06 0.25 26.20
N MET A 152 2.82 -0.13 24.95
CA MET A 152 3.84 -0.17 23.91
C MET A 152 4.36 1.23 23.58
N SER A 153 3.45 2.21 23.44
CA SER A 153 3.81 3.62 23.24
C SER A 153 4.64 4.16 24.41
N THR A 154 4.20 3.88 25.66
CA THR A 154 4.93 4.28 26.86
C THR A 154 6.31 3.62 26.93
N ARG A 155 6.42 2.33 26.61
CA ARG A 155 7.69 1.60 26.55
C ARG A 155 8.64 2.24 25.54
N GLU A 156 8.15 2.58 24.36
CA GLU A 156 8.96 3.21 23.33
C GLU A 156 9.49 4.58 23.79
N GLN A 157 8.64 5.39 24.42
CA GLN A 157 9.04 6.67 25.02
C GLN A 157 10.11 6.50 26.11
N LEU A 158 9.93 5.51 26.99
CA LEU A 158 10.90 5.22 28.06
C LEU A 158 12.25 4.77 27.50
N LEU A 159 12.26 3.92 26.46
CA LEU A 159 13.49 3.48 25.81
C LEU A 159 14.23 4.65 25.13
N ARG A 160 13.51 5.53 24.45
CA ARG A 160 14.09 6.74 23.85
C ARG A 160 14.72 7.64 24.93
N ARG A 161 13.98 7.92 26.00
CA ARG A 161 14.48 8.73 27.12
C ARG A 161 15.69 8.08 27.80
N GLN A 162 15.68 6.76 27.97
CA GLN A 162 16.83 6.04 28.52
C GLN A 162 18.07 6.24 27.65
N SER A 163 17.94 6.06 26.33
CA SER A 163 19.04 6.28 25.39
C SER A 163 19.56 7.72 25.46
N GLU A 164 18.67 8.72 25.50
CA GLU A 164 19.06 10.12 25.64
C GLU A 164 19.85 10.37 26.93
N MET A 165 19.35 9.87 28.06
CA MET A 165 20.01 9.99 29.36
C MET A 165 21.38 9.29 29.40
N GLU A 166 21.52 8.13 28.74
CA GLU A 166 22.79 7.43 28.61
C GLU A 166 23.79 8.22 27.77
N THR A 167 23.36 8.80 26.64
CA THR A 167 24.23 9.67 25.84
C THR A 167 24.68 10.90 26.61
N GLN A 168 23.78 11.52 27.39
CA GLN A 168 24.14 12.68 28.20
C GLN A 168 25.12 12.30 29.31
N ARG A 169 24.88 11.18 30.01
CA ARG A 169 25.77 10.69 31.05
C ARG A 169 27.19 10.41 30.52
N GLU A 170 27.32 9.83 29.33
CA GLU A 170 28.64 9.60 28.73
C GLU A 170 29.32 10.91 28.29
N ARG A 171 28.56 11.92 27.83
CA ARG A 171 29.10 13.27 27.58
C ARG A 171 29.64 13.90 28.87
N ASP A 172 28.83 13.96 29.93
CA ASP A 172 29.22 14.55 31.21
C ASP A 172 30.43 13.81 31.82
N ARG A 173 30.48 12.48 31.69
CA ARG A 173 31.61 11.65 32.11
C ARG A 173 32.89 11.99 31.35
N LEU A 174 32.80 12.23 30.04
CA LEU A 174 33.94 12.62 29.22
C LEU A 174 34.42 14.02 29.57
N GLU A 175 33.51 14.97 29.78
CA GLU A 175 33.82 16.34 30.21
C GLU A 175 34.53 16.35 31.57
N LEU A 176 33.99 15.60 32.55
CA LEU A 176 34.62 15.48 33.86
C LEU A 176 36.03 14.88 33.77
N ARG A 177 36.22 13.82 32.96
CA ARG A 177 37.55 13.23 32.74
C ARG A 177 38.53 14.23 32.13
N ARG A 178 38.09 15.03 31.17
CA ARG A 178 38.92 16.08 30.56
C ARG A 178 39.30 17.12 31.60
N TYR A 179 38.34 17.63 32.35
CA TYR A 179 38.57 18.60 33.41
C TYR A 179 39.57 18.09 34.46
N VAL A 180 39.38 16.87 34.96
CA VAL A 180 40.31 16.28 35.95
C VAL A 180 41.71 16.12 35.37
N SER A 181 41.84 15.68 34.11
CA SER A 181 43.14 15.56 33.44
C SER A 181 43.83 16.92 33.29
N GLU A 182 43.08 17.95 32.94
CA GLU A 182 43.60 19.32 32.81
C GLU A 182 44.06 19.87 34.16
N GLN A 183 43.26 19.73 35.21
CA GLN A 183 43.62 20.15 36.56
C GLN A 183 44.84 19.40 37.10
N ASN A 184 44.93 18.08 36.86
CA ASN A 184 46.13 17.31 37.23
C ASN A 184 47.38 17.80 36.50
N SER A 185 47.26 18.16 35.22
CA SER A 185 48.37 18.76 34.47
C SER A 185 48.82 20.09 35.07
N VAL A 186 47.87 20.95 35.45
CA VAL A 186 48.15 22.24 36.12
C VAL A 186 48.80 22.02 37.49
N LEU A 187 48.31 21.08 38.29
CA LEU A 187 48.90 20.74 39.58
C LEU A 187 50.33 20.19 39.44
N LEU A 188 50.58 19.35 38.44
CA LEU A 188 51.93 18.88 38.14
C LEU A 188 52.86 20.03 37.74
N GLN A 189 52.36 20.98 36.94
CA GLN A 189 53.12 22.19 36.60
C GLN A 189 53.46 23.01 37.85
N HIS A 190 52.48 23.26 38.73
CA HIS A 190 52.71 23.98 39.98
C HIS A 190 53.67 23.24 40.92
N SER A 191 53.53 21.93 41.06
CA SER A 191 54.44 21.10 41.85
C SER A 191 55.88 21.19 41.32
N ASN A 192 56.06 21.12 40.00
CA ASN A 192 57.38 21.27 39.38
C ASN A 192 57.97 22.66 39.66
N THR A 193 57.18 23.73 39.54
CA THR A 193 57.65 25.09 39.85
C THR A 193 58.01 25.25 41.33
N LEU A 194 57.24 24.63 42.23
CA LEU A 194 57.52 24.66 43.66
C LEU A 194 58.83 23.93 43.97
N SER A 195 59.06 22.75 43.39
CA SER A 195 60.32 22.02 43.53
C SER A 195 61.52 22.81 43.00
N GLN A 196 61.37 23.54 41.89
CA GLN A 196 62.42 24.42 41.35
C GLN A 196 62.74 25.56 42.32
N LEU A 197 61.73 26.28 42.80
CA LEU A 197 61.90 27.38 43.76
C LEU A 197 62.50 26.90 45.09
N GLN A 198 62.12 25.70 45.55
CA GLN A 198 62.70 25.10 46.75
C GLN A 198 64.20 24.81 46.55
N ALA A 199 64.58 24.25 45.40
CA ALA A 199 65.99 24.00 45.08
C ALA A 199 66.79 25.31 44.98
N GLU A 200 66.22 26.36 44.39
CA GLU A 200 66.84 27.69 44.36
C GLU A 200 67.03 28.27 45.76
N LEU A 201 66.04 28.14 46.64
CA LEU A 201 66.12 28.57 48.02
C LEU A 201 67.20 27.81 48.79
N ASP A 202 67.23 26.47 48.68
CA ASP A 202 68.22 25.63 49.35
C ASP A 202 69.65 25.96 48.86
N ASN A 203 69.81 26.24 47.56
CA ASN A 203 71.08 26.71 46.98
C ASN A 203 71.48 28.09 47.53
N ALA A 204 70.54 29.03 47.65
CA ALA A 204 70.82 30.35 48.23
C ALA A 204 71.22 30.22 49.71
N VAL A 205 70.50 29.41 50.49
CA VAL A 205 70.77 29.17 51.92
C VAL A 205 72.14 28.54 52.12
N THR A 206 72.49 27.51 51.34
CA THR A 206 73.81 26.88 51.40
C THR A 206 74.93 27.85 51.03
N HIS A 207 74.72 28.70 50.03
CA HIS A 207 75.68 29.76 49.67
C HIS A 207 75.84 30.78 50.81
N THR A 208 74.75 31.25 51.41
CA THR A 208 74.82 32.20 52.53
C THR A 208 75.53 31.62 53.75
N LEU A 209 75.26 30.35 54.09
CA LEU A 209 75.93 29.66 55.19
C LEU A 209 77.45 29.51 54.93
N ALA A 210 77.84 29.22 53.70
CA ALA A 210 79.26 29.15 53.33
C ALA A 210 79.95 30.51 53.47
N GLN A 211 79.30 31.59 53.03
CA GLN A 211 79.82 32.96 53.19
C GLN A 211 79.91 33.38 54.66
N GLU A 212 78.90 33.06 55.47
CA GLU A 212 78.88 33.33 56.91
C GLU A 212 80.00 32.56 57.64
N SER A 213 80.23 31.30 57.27
CA SER A 213 81.36 30.52 57.78
C SER A 213 82.72 31.14 57.42
N SER A 214 82.90 31.61 56.19
CA SER A 214 84.13 32.30 55.78
C SER A 214 84.30 33.64 56.50
N TRP A 215 83.21 34.39 56.68
CA TRP A 215 83.20 35.67 57.39
C TRP A 215 83.56 35.47 58.88
N THR A 216 82.96 34.50 59.55
CA THR A 216 83.27 34.17 60.96
C THR A 216 84.72 33.72 61.14
N GLN A 217 85.28 32.94 60.20
CA GLN A 217 86.69 32.59 60.22
C GLN A 217 87.60 33.82 60.07
N THR A 218 87.27 34.72 59.15
CA THR A 218 88.00 35.98 58.95
C THR A 218 87.91 36.87 60.18
N GLN A 219 86.72 36.96 60.78
CA GLN A 219 86.51 37.72 62.00
C GLN A 219 87.30 37.13 63.18
N ALA A 220 87.30 35.80 63.33
CA ALA A 220 88.09 35.13 64.36
C ALA A 220 89.60 35.40 64.18
N ALA A 221 90.10 35.35 62.94
CA ALA A 221 91.48 35.71 62.62
C ALA A 221 91.79 37.18 62.96
N ALA A 222 90.88 38.11 62.62
CA ALA A 222 91.04 39.51 62.99
C ALA A 222 91.05 39.73 64.52
N VAL A 223 90.26 38.97 65.28
CA VAL A 223 90.29 39.00 66.76
C VAL A 223 91.62 38.48 67.29
N THR A 224 92.17 37.41 66.72
CA THR A 224 93.51 36.92 67.11
C THR A 224 94.61 37.92 66.77
N ASP A 225 94.57 38.52 65.59
CA ASP A 225 95.57 39.51 65.13
C ASP A 225 95.51 40.78 65.98
N THR A 226 94.30 41.28 66.30
CA THR A 226 94.12 42.43 67.20
C THR A 226 94.58 42.13 68.62
N HIS A 227 94.38 40.89 69.12
CA HIS A 227 94.95 40.45 70.39
C HIS A 227 96.48 40.44 70.35
N GLN A 228 97.09 39.85 69.31
CA GLN A 228 98.55 39.85 69.13
C GLN A 228 99.11 41.26 69.03
N LEU A 229 98.49 42.14 68.24
CA LEU A 229 98.86 43.54 68.15
C LEU A 229 98.80 44.21 69.52
N SER A 230 97.74 43.99 70.29
CA SER A 230 97.60 44.53 71.65
C SER A 230 98.70 44.02 72.59
N GLN A 231 99.07 42.74 72.51
CA GLN A 231 100.19 42.16 73.26
C GLN A 231 101.53 42.79 72.86
N ILE A 232 101.78 42.97 71.56
CA ILE A 232 102.99 43.64 71.04
C ILE A 232 103.02 45.07 71.56
N LYS A 233 101.94 45.84 71.42
CA LYS A 233 101.86 47.22 71.94
C LYS A 233 102.21 47.28 73.43
N VAL A 234 101.63 46.41 74.25
CA VAL A 234 101.92 46.35 75.69
C VAL A 234 103.38 45.93 75.97
N ALA A 235 103.91 44.95 75.25
CA ALA A 235 105.29 44.50 75.42
C ALA A 235 106.30 45.60 75.01
N THR A 236 106.08 46.27 73.88
CA THR A 236 106.86 47.42 73.41
C THR A 236 106.82 48.55 74.43
N LEU A 237 105.62 48.93 74.88
CA LEU A 237 105.46 49.97 75.90
C LEU A 237 106.19 49.60 77.20
N ASN A 238 106.07 48.35 77.66
CA ASN A 238 106.76 47.86 78.85
C ASN A 238 108.28 47.90 78.69
N LEU A 239 108.80 47.53 77.51
CA LEU A 239 110.24 47.58 77.22
C LEU A 239 110.76 49.03 77.17
N TYR A 240 110.01 49.94 76.55
CA TYR A 240 110.31 51.37 76.52
C TYR A 240 110.32 51.99 77.94
N HIS A 241 109.39 51.60 78.82
CA HIS A 241 109.44 51.99 80.23
C HIS A 241 110.67 51.43 80.97
N MET A 242 111.06 50.18 80.68
CA MET A 242 112.23 49.55 81.29
C MET A 242 113.57 50.20 80.87
N THR A 243 113.66 50.75 79.66
CA THR A 243 114.83 51.51 79.18
C THR A 243 114.86 52.97 79.66
N GLY A 244 113.88 53.39 80.46
CA GLY A 244 113.81 54.72 81.08
C GLY A 244 112.94 55.74 80.33
N GLY A 245 112.17 55.29 79.34
CA GLY A 245 111.21 56.12 78.61
C GLY A 245 109.99 56.51 79.43
N ILE A 246 109.57 57.76 79.34
CA ILE A 246 108.38 58.31 80.01
C ILE A 246 107.23 58.32 79.00
N SER A 247 106.00 58.01 79.42
CA SER A 247 104.79 58.09 78.58
C SER A 247 103.84 59.18 79.09
N GLY A 248 103.29 59.98 78.17
CA GLY A 248 102.34 61.05 78.47
C GLY A 248 102.67 62.38 77.78
N ARG A 249 101.61 63.15 77.48
CA ARG A 249 101.54 64.25 76.50
C ARG A 249 102.53 65.42 76.63
N ASP A 250 103.28 65.57 77.71
CA ASP A 250 104.16 66.75 77.87
C ASP A 250 105.64 66.50 77.59
N GLU A 251 106.19 65.27 77.76
CA GLU A 251 107.59 64.95 77.37
C GLU A 251 107.81 63.48 76.93
N GLY A 252 106.75 62.67 76.86
CA GLY A 252 106.82 61.23 76.57
C GLY A 252 106.16 60.82 75.25
N VAL A 253 106.63 59.72 74.65
CA VAL A 253 106.01 59.13 73.45
C VAL A 253 104.58 58.65 73.77
N ASP A 254 103.65 58.83 72.82
CA ASP A 254 102.24 58.47 73.01
C ASP A 254 102.06 56.97 73.27
N VAL A 255 101.06 56.63 74.09
CA VAL A 255 100.82 55.24 74.55
C VAL A 255 100.43 54.33 73.39
N ASP A 256 99.80 54.88 72.35
CA ASP A 256 99.33 54.15 71.18
C ASP A 256 100.32 54.11 69.99
N ASP A 257 101.40 54.91 70.03
CA ASP A 257 102.40 55.03 68.95
C ASP A 257 103.59 54.09 69.19
N THR A 258 103.45 52.86 68.71
CA THR A 258 104.48 51.82 68.88
C THR A 258 105.71 51.99 68.02
N GLU A 259 105.65 52.73 66.91
CA GLU A 259 106.83 52.94 66.05
C GLU A 259 107.82 53.86 66.75
N GLU A 260 107.33 54.99 67.28
CA GLU A 260 108.20 55.93 68.01
C GLU A 260 108.74 55.34 69.33
N GLN A 261 108.03 54.39 69.96
CA GLN A 261 108.50 53.67 71.16
C GLN A 261 109.64 52.68 70.86
N LEU A 262 109.71 52.11 69.66
CA LEU A 262 110.78 51.19 69.25
C LEU A 262 112.01 51.91 68.72
N ASP A 263 111.83 53.10 68.15
CA ASP A 263 112.91 53.91 67.58
C ASP A 263 113.75 54.65 68.65
N ARG A 264 113.32 54.65 69.92
CA ARG A 264 114.02 55.27 71.06
C ARG A 264 114.59 54.24 72.03
#